data_AF-A0A9X1ISV6-F1
#
_entry.id   AF-A0A9X1ISV6-F1
#
_cell.length_a   1.000
_cell.length_b   1.000
_cell.length_c   1.000
_cell.angle_alpha   90.00
_cell.angle_beta   90.00
_cell.angle_gamma   90.00
#
_symmetry.space_group_name_H-M   'P 1'
#
loop_
_entity.id
_entity.type
_entity.pdbx_description
1 polymer ?
#
loop_
_entity_poly.entity_id
_entity_poly.type
_entity_poly.pdbx_seq_one_letter_code
_entity_poly.pdbx_strand_id
1 'polypeptide(L)'
;MSSSTPRGILFLLTPSLLLGSAFLVLTAALHRLAPPQRRVFSQIALAFATVYATLISLVYFVQLMLVAPRLVAGDTAGLEPFLFIPYRSFLFAVDLLGYSFMSLATLAGAFALPSSAWRTARAAMIANGLLLPFLAFQMLLPWLIAGGALWAVTFPVAMLALAYALHRARSGVGEN
;
A
#
# COMPACT_ATOMS: atom_id res chain seq x y z
N MET A 1 8.03 -22.32 23.71
CA MET A 1 7.58 -22.66 22.35
C MET A 1 6.25 -21.98 22.10
N SER A 2 6.20 -21.27 20.99
CA SER A 2 5.32 -20.15 20.64
C SER A 2 3.82 -20.48 20.63
N SER A 3 3.08 -19.89 21.57
CA SER A 3 1.62 -19.82 21.53
C SER A 3 1.21 -18.56 20.76
N SER A 4 0.71 -18.77 19.55
CA SER A 4 0.04 -17.78 18.71
C SER A 4 -1.14 -17.18 19.48
N THR A 5 -0.89 -16.09 20.20
CA THR A 5 -1.91 -15.42 21.00
C THR A 5 -2.82 -14.64 20.05
N PRO A 6 -4.16 -14.60 20.24
CA PRO A 6 -5.08 -13.77 19.47
C PRO A 6 -4.66 -12.29 19.36
N ARG A 7 -3.88 -11.80 20.34
CA ARG A 7 -3.24 -10.49 20.33
C ARG A 7 -2.17 -10.32 19.24
N GLY A 8 -1.45 -11.37 18.84
CA GLY A 8 -0.48 -11.33 17.75
C GLY A 8 -1.17 -11.22 16.38
N ILE A 9 -2.31 -11.89 16.21
CA ILE A 9 -3.20 -11.75 15.05
C ILE A 9 -3.77 -10.33 15.00
N LEU A 10 -4.21 -9.77 16.13
CA LEU A 10 -4.65 -8.37 16.24
C LEU A 10 -3.49 -7.38 15.96
N PHE A 11 -2.28 -7.63 16.46
CA PHE A 11 -1.07 -6.83 16.21
C PHE A 11 -0.55 -6.92 14.77
N LEU A 12 -0.95 -7.94 13.99
CA LEU A 12 -0.61 -8.11 12.57
C LEU A 12 -1.72 -7.63 11.63
N LEU A 13 -2.99 -7.76 12.04
CA LEU A 13 -4.16 -7.18 11.36
C LEU A 13 -4.12 -5.66 11.35
N THR A 14 -3.74 -5.08 12.49
CA THR A 14 -3.83 -3.65 12.74
C THR A 14 -2.87 -2.85 11.86
N PRO A 15 -1.58 -3.21 11.69
CA PRO A 15 -0.66 -2.47 10.85
C PRO A 15 -1.07 -2.47 9.38
N SER A 16 -1.44 -3.61 8.79
CA SER A 16 -1.70 -3.68 7.34
C SER A 16 -3.02 -3.01 6.94
N LEU A 17 -4.09 -3.17 7.75
CA LEU A 17 -5.36 -2.46 7.54
C LEU A 17 -5.22 -0.95 7.81
N LEU A 18 -4.48 -0.57 8.85
CA LEU A 18 -4.15 0.83 9.09
C LEU A 18 -3.23 1.41 8.03
N LEU A 19 -2.28 0.65 7.48
CA LEU A 19 -1.36 1.12 6.46
C LEU A 19 -2.12 1.44 5.17
N GLY A 20 -2.98 0.53 4.72
CA GLY A 20 -3.86 0.76 3.56
C GLY A 20 -4.80 1.95 3.76
N SER A 21 -5.43 2.02 4.94
CA SER A 21 -6.34 3.12 5.29
C SER A 21 -5.61 4.46 5.44
N ALA A 22 -4.44 4.48 6.08
CA ALA A 22 -3.62 5.67 6.26
C ALA A 22 -3.12 6.20 4.92
N PHE A 23 -2.70 5.30 4.01
CA PHE A 23 -2.33 5.66 2.66
C PHE A 23 -3.49 6.29 1.89
N LEU A 24 -4.69 5.71 2.00
CA LEU A 24 -5.90 6.25 1.39
C LEU A 24 -6.22 7.65 1.94
N VAL A 25 -6.15 7.83 3.26
CA VAL A 25 -6.37 9.13 3.92
C VAL A 25 -5.35 10.18 3.47
N LEU A 26 -4.05 9.82 3.41
CA LEU A 26 -3.00 10.72 2.92
C LEU A 26 -3.22 11.12 1.46
N THR A 27 -3.67 10.19 0.62
CA THR A 27 -3.95 10.45 -0.79
C THR A 27 -5.21 11.31 -0.96
N ALA A 28 -6.23 11.11 -0.13
CA ALA A 28 -7.41 11.98 -0.09
C ALA A 28 -7.05 13.41 0.37
N ALA A 29 -6.16 13.54 1.36
CA ALA A 29 -5.63 14.84 1.79
C ALA A 29 -4.85 15.52 0.66
N LEU A 30 -3.99 14.77 -0.05
CA LEU A 30 -3.28 15.28 -1.23
C LEU A 30 -4.24 15.78 -2.31
N HIS A 31 -5.34 15.07 -2.59
CA HIS A 31 -6.36 15.51 -3.54
C HIS A 31 -6.98 16.87 -3.19
N ARG A 32 -7.18 17.14 -1.89
CA ARG A 32 -7.72 18.44 -1.43
C ARG A 32 -6.74 19.59 -1.58
N LEU A 33 -5.42 19.32 -1.53
CA LEU A 33 -4.38 20.33 -1.70
C LEU A 33 -3.86 20.46 -3.14
N ALA A 34 -4.27 19.55 -4.03
CA ALA A 34 -3.82 19.56 -5.41
C ALA A 34 -4.39 20.78 -6.17
N PRO A 35 -3.56 21.55 -6.89
CA PRO A 35 -4.03 22.67 -7.72
C PRO A 35 -4.98 22.18 -8.80
N PRO A 36 -5.93 23.01 -9.28
CA PRO A 36 -6.92 22.62 -10.29
C PRO A 36 -6.31 21.94 -11.52
N GLN A 37 -5.16 22.43 -11.99
CA GLN A 37 -4.46 21.92 -13.18
C GLN A 37 -3.85 20.52 -12.97
N ARG A 38 -3.59 20.12 -11.73
CA ARG A 38 -2.97 18.82 -11.38
C ARG A 38 -3.96 17.85 -10.72
N ARG A 39 -5.22 18.26 -10.59
CA ARG A 39 -6.25 17.54 -9.83
C ARG A 39 -6.55 16.18 -10.43
N VAL A 40 -6.46 16.03 -11.76
CA VAL A 40 -6.58 14.75 -12.45
C VAL A 40 -5.60 13.70 -11.92
N PHE A 41 -4.33 14.07 -11.71
CA PHE A 41 -3.32 13.16 -11.17
C PHE A 41 -3.62 12.73 -9.74
N SER A 42 -4.11 13.65 -8.90
CA SER A 42 -4.51 13.31 -7.54
C SER A 42 -5.74 12.41 -7.49
N GLN A 43 -6.67 12.57 -8.42
CA GLN A 43 -7.86 11.73 -8.52
C GLN A 43 -7.50 10.31 -8.99
N ILE A 44 -6.59 10.20 -9.97
CA ILE A 44 -6.03 8.91 -10.40
C ILE A 44 -5.32 8.23 -9.23
N ALA A 45 -4.50 8.97 -8.49
CA ALA A 45 -3.82 8.46 -7.30
C ALA A 45 -4.80 7.93 -6.27
N LEU A 46 -5.88 8.68 -5.99
CA LEU A 46 -6.92 8.29 -5.04
C LEU A 46 -7.68 7.03 -5.49
N ALA A 47 -8.00 6.93 -6.77
CA ALA A 47 -8.67 5.76 -7.34
C ALA A 47 -7.81 4.50 -7.16
N PHE A 48 -6.53 4.55 -7.54
CA PHE A 48 -5.61 3.43 -7.35
C PHE A 48 -5.35 3.10 -5.88
N ALA A 49 -5.22 4.11 -5.01
CA ALA A 49 -5.09 3.90 -3.58
C ALA A 49 -6.31 3.18 -2.98
N THR A 50 -7.52 3.49 -3.48
CA THR A 50 -8.76 2.82 -3.07
C THR A 50 -8.79 1.35 -3.49
N VAL A 51 -8.39 1.06 -4.73
CA VAL A 51 -8.28 -0.33 -5.23
C VAL A 51 -7.26 -1.11 -4.41
N TYR A 52 -6.07 -0.54 -4.18
CA TYR A 52 -5.06 -1.13 -3.30
C TYR A 52 -5.60 -1.45 -1.92
N ALA A 53 -6.18 -0.44 -1.24
CA ALA A 53 -6.69 -0.61 0.12
C ALA A 53 -7.75 -1.71 0.18
N THR A 54 -8.62 -1.80 -0.83
CA THR A 54 -9.65 -2.84 -0.94
C THR A 54 -9.04 -4.24 -1.10
N LEU A 55 -8.12 -4.41 -2.07
CA LEU A 55 -7.52 -5.72 -2.37
C LEU A 55 -6.70 -6.25 -1.20
N ILE A 56 -5.86 -5.41 -0.60
CA ILE A 56 -5.05 -5.80 0.55
C ILE A 56 -5.94 -6.10 1.75
N SER A 57 -6.95 -5.26 2.03
CA SER A 57 -7.89 -5.54 3.13
C SER A 57 -8.59 -6.89 2.93
N LEU A 58 -8.99 -7.22 1.70
CA LEU A 58 -9.60 -8.51 1.38
C LEU A 58 -8.64 -9.68 1.64
N VAL A 59 -7.41 -9.63 1.10
CA VAL A 59 -6.42 -10.70 1.27
C VAL A 59 -6.18 -10.98 2.75
N TYR A 60 -5.88 -9.94 3.52
CA TYR A 60 -5.57 -10.08 4.95
C TYR A 60 -6.80 -10.51 5.75
N PHE A 61 -7.97 -9.93 5.48
CA PHE A 61 -9.20 -10.31 6.17
C PHE A 61 -9.56 -11.79 5.93
N VAL A 62 -9.43 -12.29 4.70
CA VAL A 62 -9.62 -13.71 4.39
C VAL A 62 -8.60 -14.59 5.11
N GLN A 63 -7.31 -14.23 5.10
CA GLN A 63 -6.29 -14.98 5.82
C GLN A 63 -6.61 -15.10 7.32
N LEU A 64 -7.11 -14.03 7.93
CA LEU A 64 -7.23 -13.94 9.38
C LEU A 64 -8.58 -14.46 9.88
N MET A 65 -9.66 -14.25 9.14
CA MET A 65 -11.02 -14.64 9.54
C MET A 65 -11.45 -16.00 8.99
N LEU A 66 -10.88 -16.46 7.87
CA LEU A 66 -11.26 -17.73 7.26
C LEU A 66 -10.16 -18.79 7.39
N VAL A 67 -8.93 -18.45 6.98
CA VAL A 67 -7.86 -19.43 6.81
C VAL A 67 -7.22 -19.81 8.15
N ALA A 68 -6.85 -18.83 8.98
CA ALA A 68 -6.19 -19.07 10.25
C ALA A 68 -7.02 -19.94 11.23
N PRO A 69 -8.33 -19.68 11.46
CA PRO A 69 -9.12 -20.50 12.39
C PRO A 69 -9.29 -21.95 11.91
N ARG A 70 -9.46 -22.15 10.61
CA ARG A 70 -9.61 -23.47 9.99
C ARG A 70 -8.35 -24.31 10.06
N LEU A 71 -7.19 -23.69 9.82
CA LEU A 71 -5.89 -24.34 10.01
C LEU A 71 -5.70 -24.81 11.45
N VAL A 72 -6.09 -24.00 12.43
CA VAL A 72 -6.02 -24.38 13.86
C VAL A 72 -6.96 -25.55 14.19
N ALA A 73 -8.14 -25.59 13.57
CA ALA A 73 -9.10 -26.68 13.72
C ALA A 73 -8.72 -27.96 12.96
N GLY A 74 -7.66 -27.93 12.13
CA GLY A 74 -7.30 -29.03 11.24
C GLY A 74 -8.26 -29.24 10.05
N ASP A 75 -9.18 -28.30 9.82
CA ASP A 75 -10.15 -28.32 8.72
C ASP A 75 -9.52 -27.71 7.45
N THR A 76 -8.82 -28.53 6.67
CA THR A 76 -8.10 -28.09 5.48
C THR A 76 -8.84 -28.33 4.16
N ALA A 77 -10.00 -28.98 4.21
CA ALA A 77 -10.76 -29.33 3.01
C ALA A 77 -11.24 -28.08 2.27
N GLY A 78 -10.85 -27.94 0.99
CA GLY A 78 -11.23 -26.80 0.14
C GLY A 78 -10.51 -25.48 0.48
N LEU A 79 -9.47 -25.53 1.31
CA LEU A 79 -8.71 -24.35 1.70
C LEU A 79 -7.65 -23.95 0.66
N GLU A 80 -7.30 -24.84 -0.28
CA GLU A 80 -6.20 -24.64 -1.23
C GLU A 80 -6.24 -23.30 -1.98
N PRO A 81 -7.40 -22.81 -2.49
CA PRO A 81 -7.47 -21.54 -3.21
C PRO A 81 -7.17 -20.32 -2.32
N PHE A 82 -7.38 -20.46 -1.01
CA PHE A 82 -7.24 -19.39 -0.02
C PHE A 82 -5.91 -19.46 0.73
N LEU A 83 -5.04 -20.43 0.44
CA LEU A 83 -3.71 -20.44 1.05
C LEU A 83 -2.85 -19.30 0.48
N PHE A 84 -2.10 -18.61 1.34
CA PHE A 84 -1.15 -17.60 0.90
C PHE A 84 0.22 -18.23 0.64
N ILE A 85 0.41 -18.75 -0.56
CA ILE A 85 1.66 -19.39 -1.02
C ILE A 85 2.35 -18.45 -2.02
N PRO A 86 3.58 -17.97 -1.71
CA PRO A 86 4.34 -17.11 -2.62
C PRO A 86 4.46 -17.70 -4.02
N TYR A 87 4.24 -16.87 -5.04
CA TYR A 87 4.34 -17.19 -6.47
C TYR A 87 3.40 -18.27 -7.01
N ARG A 88 2.54 -18.86 -6.18
CA ARG A 88 1.71 -20.02 -6.56
C ARG A 88 0.24 -19.86 -6.22
N SER A 89 -0.10 -19.03 -5.24
CA SER A 89 -1.48 -18.88 -4.79
C SER A 89 -2.22 -17.73 -5.47
N PHE A 90 -3.53 -17.90 -5.57
CA PHE A 90 -4.45 -16.85 -6.01
C PHE A 90 -4.33 -15.59 -5.14
N LEU A 91 -4.35 -15.75 -3.82
CA LEU A 91 -4.28 -14.60 -2.90
C LEU A 91 -2.94 -13.87 -2.97
N PHE A 92 -1.83 -14.56 -3.25
CA PHE A 92 -0.55 -13.89 -3.52
C PHE A 92 -0.60 -13.08 -4.82
N ALA A 93 -1.23 -13.59 -5.88
CA ALA A 93 -1.39 -12.83 -7.13
C ALA A 93 -2.26 -11.57 -6.92
N VAL A 94 -3.31 -11.67 -6.12
CA VAL A 94 -4.17 -10.53 -5.75
C VAL A 94 -3.42 -9.51 -4.89
N ASP A 95 -2.66 -9.96 -3.90
CA ASP A 95 -1.81 -9.12 -3.06
C ASP A 95 -0.79 -8.35 -3.91
N LEU A 96 -0.19 -9.04 -4.87
CA LEU A 96 0.76 -8.46 -5.80
C LEU A 96 0.16 -7.38 -6.70
N LEU A 97 -1.04 -7.64 -7.22
CA LEU A 97 -1.81 -6.66 -7.97
C LEU A 97 -2.13 -5.44 -7.11
N GLY A 98 -2.49 -5.65 -5.84
CA GLY A 98 -2.65 -4.60 -4.85
C GLY A 98 -1.41 -3.70 -4.76
N TYR A 99 -0.25 -4.28 -4.46
CA TYR A 99 1.00 -3.49 -4.36
C TYR A 99 1.36 -2.77 -5.67
N SER A 100 1.05 -3.35 -6.81
CA SER A 100 1.22 -2.69 -8.11
C SER A 100 0.34 -1.44 -8.25
N PHE A 101 -0.92 -1.50 -7.80
CA PHE A 101 -1.81 -0.33 -7.75
C PHE A 101 -1.34 0.72 -6.77
N MET A 102 -0.73 0.34 -5.65
CA MET A 102 -0.12 1.31 -4.74
C MET A 102 1.06 2.03 -5.39
N SER A 103 1.94 1.35 -6.13
CA SER A 103 3.00 2.02 -6.91
C SER A 103 2.44 2.95 -8.00
N LEU A 104 1.33 2.57 -8.66
CA LEU A 104 0.64 3.47 -9.58
C LEU A 104 0.08 4.71 -8.86
N ALA A 105 -0.49 4.51 -7.68
CA ALA A 105 -1.03 5.59 -6.86
C ALA A 105 0.07 6.55 -6.41
N THR A 106 1.23 6.06 -5.97
CA THR A 106 2.36 6.94 -5.60
C THR A 106 2.91 7.68 -6.81
N LEU A 107 3.05 7.02 -7.97
CA LEU A 107 3.53 7.67 -9.19
C LEU A 107 2.59 8.79 -9.63
N ALA A 108 1.28 8.53 -9.71
CA ALA A 108 0.28 9.55 -10.01
C ALA A 108 0.27 10.66 -8.96
N GLY A 109 0.36 10.32 -7.68
CA GLY A 109 0.40 11.28 -6.58
C GLY A 109 1.62 12.20 -6.66
N ALA A 110 2.77 11.71 -7.13
CA ALA A 110 3.96 12.53 -7.30
C ALA A 110 3.76 13.69 -8.31
N PHE A 111 2.98 13.44 -9.37
CA PHE A 111 2.60 14.46 -10.36
C PHE A 111 1.54 15.44 -9.84
N ALA A 112 0.75 15.03 -8.84
CA ALA A 112 -0.24 15.88 -8.20
C ALA A 112 0.34 16.95 -7.26
N LEU A 113 1.57 16.75 -6.76
CA LEU A 113 2.17 17.65 -5.76
C LEU A 113 2.32 19.09 -6.29
N PRO A 114 1.93 20.12 -5.52
CA PRO A 114 1.76 21.49 -6.01
C PRO A 114 3.05 22.25 -6.29
N SER A 115 4.09 22.10 -5.45
CA SER A 115 5.27 22.97 -5.50
C SER A 115 6.60 22.24 -5.38
N SER A 116 7.71 22.98 -5.50
CA SER A 116 9.08 22.49 -5.33
C SER A 116 9.43 22.19 -3.87
N ALA A 117 8.69 22.76 -2.90
CA ALA A 117 8.86 22.44 -1.47
C ALA A 117 8.58 20.96 -1.15
N TRP A 118 7.88 20.26 -2.05
CA TRP A 118 7.53 18.84 -1.94
C TRP A 118 8.53 17.94 -2.68
N ARG A 119 9.71 18.44 -3.06
CA ARG A 119 10.68 17.70 -3.88
C ARG A 119 11.05 16.35 -3.27
N THR A 120 11.26 16.29 -1.95
CA THR A 120 11.58 15.04 -1.25
C THR A 120 10.44 14.04 -1.33
N ALA A 121 9.20 14.47 -1.05
CA ALA A 121 8.01 13.63 -1.18
C ALA A 121 7.83 13.14 -2.62
N ARG A 122 8.00 14.04 -3.60
CA ARG A 122 7.92 13.71 -5.03
C ARG A 122 8.94 12.65 -5.42
N ALA A 123 10.21 12.82 -5.04
CA ALA A 123 11.26 11.88 -5.37
C ALA A 123 11.00 10.50 -4.75
N ALA A 124 10.58 10.45 -3.48
CA ALA A 124 10.25 9.19 -2.80
C ALA A 124 9.03 8.49 -3.43
N MET A 125 7.99 9.24 -3.79
CA MET A 125 6.81 8.70 -4.46
C MET A 125 7.11 8.19 -5.88
N ILE A 126 7.97 8.88 -6.64
CA ILE A 126 8.46 8.40 -7.94
C ILE A 126 9.30 7.14 -7.76
N ALA A 127 10.24 7.13 -6.81
CA ALA A 127 11.08 5.97 -6.52
C ALA A 127 10.23 4.73 -6.22
N ASN A 128 9.18 4.89 -5.41
CA ASN A 128 8.22 3.81 -5.15
C ASN A 128 7.39 3.41 -6.38
N GLY A 129 7.00 4.40 -7.20
CA GLY A 129 6.29 4.16 -8.46
C GLY A 129 7.10 3.37 -9.48
N LEU A 130 8.42 3.60 -9.54
CA LEU A 130 9.34 2.88 -10.41
C LEU A 130 9.56 1.42 -9.99
N LEU A 131 9.09 1.02 -8.80
CA LEU A 131 9.08 -0.39 -8.39
C LEU A 131 7.95 -1.20 -9.02
N LEU A 132 7.00 -0.54 -9.70
CA LEU A 132 5.87 -1.19 -10.36
C LEU A 132 6.25 -2.42 -11.20
N PRO A 133 7.21 -2.38 -12.14
CA PRO A 133 7.56 -3.57 -12.92
C PRO A 133 8.14 -4.69 -12.05
N PHE A 134 8.91 -4.36 -11.01
CA PHE A 134 9.46 -5.35 -10.09
C PHE A 134 8.36 -6.04 -9.28
N LEU A 135 7.32 -5.29 -8.90
CA LEU A 135 6.15 -5.84 -8.23
C LEU A 135 5.28 -6.61 -9.24
N ALA A 136 4.72 -5.96 -10.25
CA ALA A 136 3.78 -6.57 -11.18
C ALA A 136 4.27 -7.88 -11.84
N PHE A 137 5.57 -8.00 -12.12
CA PHE A 137 6.14 -9.16 -12.82
C PHE A 137 6.83 -10.19 -11.92
N GLN A 138 6.86 -10.01 -10.59
CA GLN A 138 7.60 -10.95 -9.71
C GLN A 138 7.06 -12.39 -9.77
N MET A 139 5.79 -12.58 -10.13
CA MET A 139 5.20 -13.91 -10.28
C MET A 139 5.74 -14.65 -11.52
N LEU A 140 6.13 -13.91 -12.57
CA LEU A 140 6.75 -14.47 -13.78
C LEU A 140 8.27 -14.57 -13.66
N LEU A 141 8.87 -13.64 -12.92
CA LEU A 141 10.32 -13.50 -12.75
C LEU A 141 10.64 -13.37 -11.25
N PRO A 142 10.72 -14.49 -10.49
CA PRO A 142 10.90 -14.45 -9.04
C PRO A 142 12.16 -13.73 -8.55
N TRP A 143 13.18 -13.60 -9.41
CA TRP A 143 14.40 -12.85 -9.10
C TRP A 143 14.17 -11.33 -8.91
N LEU A 144 13.03 -10.80 -9.39
CA LEU A 144 12.65 -9.40 -9.20
C LEU A 144 12.33 -9.05 -7.74
N ILE A 145 12.17 -10.04 -6.84
CA ILE A 145 11.88 -9.79 -5.43
C ILE A 145 12.93 -8.91 -4.76
N ALA A 146 14.21 -8.99 -5.17
CA ALA A 146 15.26 -8.14 -4.62
C ALA A 146 14.99 -6.66 -4.91
N GLY A 147 14.53 -6.33 -6.13
CA GLY A 147 14.10 -4.99 -6.49
C GLY A 147 12.77 -4.61 -5.81
N GLY A 148 11.81 -5.53 -5.77
CA GLY A 148 10.53 -5.34 -5.11
C GLY A 148 10.66 -5.05 -3.61
N ALA A 149 11.65 -5.64 -2.93
CA ALA A 149 11.90 -5.44 -1.49
C ALA A 149 12.24 -3.99 -1.14
N LEU A 150 12.75 -3.19 -2.08
CA LEU A 150 12.97 -1.74 -1.90
C LEU A 150 11.66 -1.00 -1.57
N TRP A 151 10.50 -1.60 -1.88
CA TRP A 151 9.20 -1.07 -1.48
C TRP A 151 9.12 -0.83 0.03
N ALA A 152 9.67 -1.75 0.85
CA ALA A 152 9.62 -1.69 2.31
C ALA A 152 10.29 -0.44 2.89
N VAL A 153 11.19 0.20 2.13
CA VAL A 153 11.86 1.46 2.52
C VAL A 153 11.24 2.64 1.78
N THR A 154 11.10 2.54 0.47
CA THR A 154 10.62 3.66 -0.37
C THR A 154 9.21 4.08 -0.01
N PHE A 155 8.32 3.15 0.34
CA PHE A 155 6.94 3.48 0.68
C PHE A 155 6.81 4.22 2.01
N PRO A 156 7.34 3.73 3.16
CA PRO A 156 7.30 4.49 4.40
C PRO A 156 7.96 5.87 4.29
N VAL A 157 9.10 5.96 3.58
CA VAL A 157 9.77 7.25 3.33
C VAL A 157 8.87 8.19 2.53
N ALA A 158 8.20 7.70 1.49
CA ALA A 158 7.25 8.49 0.71
C ALA A 158 6.08 8.98 1.57
N MET A 159 5.52 8.11 2.42
CA MET A 159 4.40 8.45 3.30
C MET A 159 4.78 9.48 4.36
N LEU A 160 5.93 9.32 5.02
CA LEU A 160 6.43 10.26 6.01
C LEU A 160 6.76 11.62 5.37
N ALA A 161 7.41 11.63 4.21
CA ALA A 161 7.70 12.85 3.49
C ALA A 161 6.43 13.58 3.04
N LEU A 162 5.42 12.84 2.57
CA LEU A 162 4.12 13.40 2.20
C LEU A 162 3.38 13.96 3.43
N ALA A 163 3.33 13.20 4.52
CA ALA A 163 2.69 13.62 5.77
C ALA A 163 3.36 14.86 6.37
N TYR A 164 4.68 14.92 6.38
CA TYR A 164 5.44 16.09 6.83
C TYR A 164 5.15 17.32 5.97
N ALA A 165 5.14 17.15 4.64
CA ALA A 165 4.85 18.26 3.74
C ALA A 165 3.39 18.74 3.85
N LEU A 166 2.43 17.84 4.08
CA LEU A 166 1.03 18.19 4.41
C LEU A 166 0.93 18.95 5.73
N HIS A 167 1.65 18.52 6.76
CA HIS A 167 1.66 19.19 8.06
C HIS A 167 2.25 20.61 7.96
N ARG A 168 3.34 20.78 7.20
CA ARG A 168 3.95 22.08 6.97
C ARG A 168 3.07 23.03 6.16
N ALA A 169 2.39 22.51 5.13
CA ALA A 169 1.43 23.26 4.33
C ALA A 169 0.22 23.72 5.15
N ARG A 170 -0.25 22.92 6.12
CA ARG A 170 -1.33 23.32 7.05
C ARG A 170 -0.87 24.39 8.03
N SER A 171 0.34 24.28 8.55
CA SER A 171 0.86 25.22 9.55
C SER A 171 1.13 26.60 8.97
N GLY A 172 1.61 26.68 7.71
CA GLY A 172 1.80 27.96 7.01
C GLY A 172 0.51 28.66 6.55
N VAL A 173 -0.65 28.00 6.64
CA VAL A 173 -1.97 28.62 6.38
C VAL A 173 -2.52 29.33 7.63
N GLY A 174 -1.92 29.13 8.81
CA GLY A 174 -2.30 29.81 10.04
C GLY A 174 -1.60 31.14 10.32
N GLU A 175 -0.67 31.57 9.45
CA GLU A 175 0.14 32.80 9.63
C GLU A 175 -0.17 33.91 8.60
N ASN A 176 -1.22 33.74 7.79
CA ASN A 176 -1.73 34.76 6.84
C ASN A 176 -3.22 34.99 7.07
#